data_AF-A0A9D9R1B8-F1
#
_entry.id   AF-A0A9D9R1B8-F1
#
_cell.length_a   1.000
_cell.length_b   1.000
_cell.length_c   1.000
_cell.angle_alpha   90.00
_cell.angle_beta   90.00
_cell.angle_gamma   90.00
#
_symmetry.space_group_name_H-M   'P 1'
#
loop_
_entity.id
_entity.type
_entity.pdbx_description
1 polymer ?
#
loop_
_entity_poly.entity_id
_entity_poly.type
_entity_poly.pdbx_seq_one_letter_code
_entity_poly.pdbx_strand_id
1 'polypeptide(L)'
;MTDNNQVNVKNKILCDYWTRILEWMSIWIKTNPLWATAHFFNLVVAVGISLLGTGSGIPIISVVIFMCIIFVQIYTEPIQSIPVEVDQKEREKLEGIRSEQRNQWMIFAYGFMLISLLLTFYPFINSLSESDLNKYLKTLREKPIAVFVGCSLDSKAESLRCEPKLQDKKITATGNDKTTDAKPDSTSESNKKDEINANPPAKIDKKDEEQKTTLSEDGKNDQVQPTSSSGVGYAWVINIGGYIKECNRDSNEKYGKSVTCEVKDGLLIPLYFIIMALMGGSISLTRRLPELQKQAGSEHIATNRQPRLSQYEFREHLIFQMVQFISAPFLAILAYYLIEPSNITNAVALAFTAGFASETILLMVRSVANKITPETNTVPQYGGIAGIIKFEIENEEDRQKVENDRKKMEVLLTELPHLAHAIVDEQCLYTLTNVPVGEHSISIKFVDSEKIIKKDIVKVTHAQAIAKKNITITQKEMEGTQAQPQDTAS
;
A
#
# COMPACT_ATOMS: atom_id res chain seq x y z
N MET A 1 42.16 18.62 31.45
CA MET A 1 42.16 19.66 30.39
C MET A 1 41.73 19.14 29.01
N THR A 2 41.51 17.83 28.84
CA THR A 2 41.09 17.20 27.58
C THR A 2 39.56 17.13 27.38
N ASP A 3 38.75 17.24 28.43
CA ASP A 3 37.27 17.14 28.30
C ASP A 3 36.59 18.38 27.69
N ASN A 4 37.14 19.58 27.89
CA ASN A 4 36.51 20.82 27.36
C ASN A 4 36.58 20.94 25.83
N ASN A 5 37.56 20.30 25.18
CA ASN A 5 37.65 20.30 23.72
C ASN A 5 36.63 19.36 23.05
N GLN A 6 36.20 18.29 23.73
CA GLN A 6 35.26 17.32 23.15
C GLN A 6 33.81 17.84 23.14
N VAL A 7 33.43 18.62 24.16
CA VAL A 7 32.11 19.27 24.22
C VAL A 7 31.94 20.31 23.11
N ASN A 8 33.00 21.05 22.80
CA ASN A 8 32.97 22.10 21.78
C ASN A 8 32.82 21.54 20.35
N VAL A 9 33.42 20.37 20.07
CA VAL A 9 33.27 19.68 18.77
C VAL A 9 31.85 19.12 18.59
N LYS A 10 31.26 18.51 19.63
CA LYS A 10 29.88 18.00 19.57
C LYS A 10 28.86 19.12 19.34
N ASN A 11 29.02 20.25 20.03
CA ASN A 11 28.13 21.40 19.85
C ASN A 11 28.26 21.99 18.44
N LYS A 12 29.46 22.02 17.86
CA LYS A 12 29.67 22.49 16.49
C LYS A 12 28.99 21.57 15.45
N ILE A 13 29.09 20.25 15.61
CA ILE A 13 28.42 19.28 14.73
C ILE A 13 26.90 19.39 14.85
N LEU A 14 26.37 19.54 16.07
CA LEU A 14 24.93 19.72 16.28
C LEU A 14 24.42 21.02 15.64
N CYS A 15 25.16 22.12 15.80
CA CYS A 15 24.78 23.42 15.24
C CYS A 15 24.75 23.39 13.71
N ASP A 16 25.75 22.77 13.08
CA ASP A 16 25.83 22.60 11.62
C ASP A 16 24.73 21.69 11.06
N TYR A 17 24.30 20.67 11.84
CA TYR A 17 23.18 19.83 11.47
C TYR A 17 21.84 20.58 11.51
N TRP A 18 21.60 21.38 12.56
CA TRP A 18 20.38 22.18 12.70
C TRP A 18 20.26 23.29 11.65
N THR A 19 21.36 23.98 11.31
CA THR A 19 21.34 25.00 10.25
C THR A 19 20.99 24.39 8.90
N ARG A 20 21.54 23.21 8.56
CA ARG A 20 21.17 22.49 7.32
C ARG A 20 19.71 22.07 7.30
N ILE A 21 19.15 21.61 8.43
CA ILE A 21 17.71 21.30 8.52
C ILE A 21 16.86 22.55 8.31
N LEU A 22 17.22 23.68 8.95
CA LEU A 22 16.48 24.93 8.82
C LEU A 22 16.55 25.48 7.39
N GLU A 23 17.70 25.41 6.75
CA GLU A 23 17.88 25.81 5.35
C GLU A 23 17.05 24.93 4.42
N TRP A 24 17.11 23.60 4.60
CA TRP A 24 16.29 22.65 3.85
C TRP A 24 14.79 22.90 4.05
N MET A 25 14.35 23.12 5.29
CA MET A 25 12.96 23.47 5.60
C MET A 25 12.55 24.80 4.95
N SER A 26 13.41 25.82 4.95
CA SER A 26 13.12 27.11 4.32
C SER A 26 12.93 26.97 2.81
N ILE A 27 13.81 26.21 2.14
CA ILE A 27 13.69 25.90 0.70
C ILE A 27 12.41 25.10 0.45
N TRP A 28 12.14 24.10 1.27
CA TRP A 28 10.97 23.24 1.15
C TRP A 28 9.66 24.03 1.33
N ILE A 29 9.57 24.90 2.34
CA ILE A 29 8.41 25.77 2.60
C ILE A 29 8.15 26.70 1.41
N LYS A 30 9.21 27.27 0.81
CA LYS A 30 9.09 28.14 -0.37
C LYS A 30 8.60 27.38 -1.60
N THR A 31 9.02 26.14 -1.75
CA THR A 31 8.65 25.29 -2.91
C THR A 31 7.25 24.69 -2.75
N ASN A 32 6.82 24.44 -1.52
CA ASN A 32 5.59 23.73 -1.18
C ASN A 32 4.73 24.50 -0.15
N PRO A 33 4.29 25.74 -0.45
CA PRO A 33 3.64 26.59 0.54
C PRO A 33 2.31 26.00 1.07
N LEU A 34 1.59 25.27 0.23
CA LEU A 34 0.33 24.60 0.62
C LEU A 34 0.58 23.51 1.68
N TRP A 35 1.57 22.65 1.47
CA TRP A 35 1.94 21.58 2.41
C TRP A 35 2.50 22.15 3.71
N ALA A 36 3.34 23.18 3.62
CA ALA A 36 3.85 23.88 4.79
C ALA A 36 2.72 24.46 5.66
N THR A 37 1.70 25.05 5.02
CA THR A 37 0.52 25.58 5.70
C THR A 37 -0.27 24.47 6.40
N ALA A 38 -0.46 23.32 5.75
CA ALA A 38 -1.16 22.17 6.35
C ALA A 38 -0.42 21.62 7.58
N HIS A 39 0.91 21.47 7.51
CA HIS A 39 1.72 21.04 8.64
C HIS A 39 1.71 22.06 9.79
N PHE A 40 1.82 23.35 9.47
CA PHE A 40 1.73 24.42 10.46
C PHE A 40 0.38 24.41 11.18
N PHE A 41 -0.72 24.29 10.44
CA PHE A 41 -2.05 24.21 11.02
C PHE A 41 -2.20 23.00 11.96
N ASN A 42 -1.74 21.82 11.53
CA ASN A 42 -1.78 20.61 12.35
C ASN A 42 -0.92 20.75 13.63
N LEU A 43 0.24 21.40 13.53
CA LEU A 43 1.08 21.71 14.69
C LEU A 43 0.39 22.68 15.66
N VAL A 44 -0.23 23.75 15.16
CA VAL A 44 -0.99 24.71 15.98
C VAL A 44 -2.15 24.02 16.70
N VAL A 45 -2.88 23.14 16.02
CA VAL A 45 -3.94 22.33 16.65
C VAL A 45 -3.37 21.43 17.74
N ALA A 46 -2.25 20.76 17.49
CA ALA A 46 -1.59 19.88 18.47
C ALA A 46 -1.14 20.64 19.72
N VAL A 47 -0.52 21.81 19.53
CA VAL A 47 -0.09 22.71 20.62
C VAL A 47 -1.29 23.26 21.38
N GLY A 48 -2.34 23.70 20.68
CA GLY A 48 -3.57 24.19 21.29
C GLY A 48 -4.25 23.16 22.18
N ILE A 49 -4.39 21.92 21.71
CA ILE A 49 -4.94 20.80 22.51
C ILE A 49 -4.08 20.54 23.75
N SER A 50 -2.76 20.58 23.59
CA SER A 50 -1.80 20.37 24.69
C SER A 50 -1.86 21.48 25.74
N LEU A 51 -1.97 22.75 25.32
CA LEU A 51 -2.07 23.92 26.22
C LEU A 51 -3.40 24.00 26.95
N LEU A 52 -4.50 23.57 26.32
CA LEU A 52 -5.83 23.55 26.93
C LEU A 52 -5.99 22.47 28.01
N GLY A 53 -4.97 21.66 28.29
CA GLY A 53 -4.93 20.75 29.43
C GLY A 53 -5.97 19.63 29.39
N THR A 54 -6.54 19.35 28.22
CA THR A 54 -7.62 18.34 28.07
C THR A 54 -7.13 16.88 28.13
N GLY A 55 -5.82 16.65 28.28
CA GLY A 55 -5.23 15.35 28.54
C GLY A 55 -3.71 15.38 28.53
N SER A 56 -3.07 14.53 29.34
CA SER A 56 -1.61 14.47 29.54
C SER A 56 -0.85 13.72 28.43
N GLY A 57 -1.30 13.80 27.17
CA GLY A 57 -0.70 13.05 26.07
C GLY A 57 -0.59 13.87 24.79
N ILE A 58 0.47 13.64 24.01
CA ILE A 58 0.57 14.14 22.63
C ILE A 58 -0.69 13.65 21.90
N PRO A 59 -1.47 14.53 21.25
CA PRO A 59 -2.66 14.12 20.52
C PRO A 59 -2.21 13.22 19.37
N ILE A 60 -2.38 11.91 19.53
CA ILE A 60 -2.05 10.89 18.51
C ILE A 60 -2.68 11.27 17.18
N ILE A 61 -3.90 11.82 17.23
CA ILE A 61 -4.63 12.33 16.08
C ILE A 61 -3.78 13.31 15.27
N SER A 62 -3.06 14.24 15.92
CA SER A 62 -2.17 15.18 15.22
C SER A 62 -0.98 14.47 14.59
N VAL A 63 -0.43 13.43 15.22
CA VAL A 63 0.65 12.61 14.62
C VAL A 63 0.12 11.86 13.40
N VAL A 64 -1.07 11.27 13.48
CA VAL A 64 -1.71 10.56 12.37
C VAL A 64 -2.02 11.52 11.21
N ILE A 65 -2.61 12.69 11.49
CA ILE A 65 -2.88 13.71 10.47
C ILE A 65 -1.57 14.17 9.82
N PHE A 66 -0.52 14.40 10.61
CA PHE A 66 0.79 14.77 10.09
C PHE A 66 1.32 13.71 9.09
N MET A 67 1.20 12.43 9.45
CA MET A 67 1.60 11.32 8.59
C MET A 67 0.74 11.21 7.33
N CYS A 68 -0.58 11.44 7.43
CA CYS A 68 -1.46 11.51 6.27
C CYS A 68 -1.08 12.66 5.32
N ILE A 69 -0.69 13.83 5.85
CA ILE A 69 -0.23 14.96 5.04
C ILE A 69 1.07 14.58 4.31
N ILE A 70 2.05 13.99 5.01
CA ILE A 70 3.29 13.48 4.40
C ILE A 70 2.96 12.46 3.30
N PHE A 71 2.02 11.55 3.57
CA PHE A 71 1.55 10.56 2.60
C PHE A 71 1.07 11.25 1.33
N VAL A 72 0.09 12.16 1.43
CA VAL A 72 -0.47 12.81 0.23
C VAL A 72 0.61 13.62 -0.48
N GLN A 73 1.48 14.32 0.25
CA GLN A 73 2.57 15.09 -0.35
C GLN A 73 3.49 14.20 -1.20
N ILE A 74 4.06 13.15 -0.61
CA ILE A 74 4.97 12.21 -1.31
C ILE A 74 4.28 11.62 -2.54
N TYR A 75 2.97 11.37 -2.46
CA TYR A 75 2.19 10.89 -3.59
C TYR A 75 1.90 11.95 -4.65
N THR A 76 1.72 13.21 -4.30
CA THR A 76 1.41 14.25 -5.29
C THR A 76 2.61 14.73 -6.09
N GLU A 77 3.84 14.41 -5.66
CA GLU A 77 5.04 14.82 -6.40
C GLU A 77 5.06 14.18 -7.80
N PRO A 78 5.11 15.00 -8.87
CA PRO A 78 5.10 14.50 -10.24
C PRO A 78 6.43 13.81 -10.55
N ILE A 79 6.34 12.66 -11.21
CA ILE A 79 7.51 11.97 -11.73
C ILE A 79 8.01 12.75 -12.95
N GLN A 80 9.27 13.15 -12.94
CA GLN A 80 9.90 13.74 -14.13
C GLN A 80 10.13 12.65 -15.19
N SER A 81 9.47 12.78 -16.34
CA SER A 81 9.75 11.94 -17.51
C SER A 81 11.15 12.25 -18.04
N ILE A 82 11.84 11.24 -18.59
CA ILE A 82 13.09 11.46 -19.32
C ILE A 82 12.65 11.90 -20.72
N PRO A 83 13.02 13.09 -21.19
CA PRO A 83 12.82 13.46 -22.58
C PRO A 83 13.62 12.52 -23.48
N VAL A 84 13.08 12.19 -24.65
CA VAL A 84 13.65 11.19 -25.57
C VAL A 84 15.00 11.63 -26.14
N GLU A 85 15.30 12.94 -26.15
CA GLU A 85 16.43 13.55 -26.86
C GLU A 85 17.53 14.10 -25.93
N VAL A 86 17.74 13.49 -24.77
CA VAL A 86 18.68 14.00 -23.75
C VAL A 86 20.06 13.34 -23.89
N ASP A 87 21.11 14.16 -23.73
CA ASP A 87 22.51 13.70 -23.69
C ASP A 87 22.71 12.64 -22.58
N GLN A 88 23.62 11.69 -22.82
CA GLN A 88 23.88 10.55 -21.94
C GLN A 88 24.22 10.99 -20.51
N LYS A 89 24.97 12.09 -20.37
CA LYS A 89 25.35 12.65 -19.06
C LYS A 89 24.16 13.19 -18.27
N GLU A 90 23.22 13.83 -18.95
CA GLU A 90 22.02 14.36 -18.32
C GLU A 90 21.03 13.22 -17.99
N ARG A 91 21.00 12.17 -18.82
CA ARG A 91 20.28 10.93 -18.52
C ARG A 91 20.79 10.23 -17.25
N GLU A 92 22.10 10.13 -17.05
CA GLU A 92 22.69 9.59 -15.82
C GLU A 92 22.32 10.44 -14.60
N LYS A 93 22.36 11.77 -14.73
CA LYS A 93 21.94 12.69 -13.66
C LYS A 93 20.46 12.51 -13.31
N LEU A 94 19.58 12.40 -14.30
CA LEU A 94 18.16 12.14 -14.11
C LEU A 94 17.92 10.78 -13.44
N GLU A 95 18.63 9.73 -13.84
CA GLU A 95 18.50 8.42 -13.22
C GLU A 95 18.99 8.42 -11.75
N GLY A 96 20.01 9.22 -11.43
CA GLY A 96 20.43 9.47 -10.05
C GLY A 96 19.32 10.06 -9.19
N ILE A 97 18.66 11.12 -9.67
CA ILE A 97 17.52 11.76 -9.00
C ILE A 97 16.37 10.75 -8.79
N ARG A 98 16.07 9.94 -9.81
CA ARG A 98 15.02 8.92 -9.72
C ARG A 98 15.35 7.82 -8.72
N SER A 99 16.61 7.40 -8.66
CA SER A 99 17.05 6.43 -7.67
C SER A 99 16.84 6.94 -6.25
N GLU A 100 17.14 8.22 -6.01
CA GLU A 100 16.89 8.88 -4.74
C GLU A 100 15.38 8.91 -4.41
N GLN A 101 14.54 9.30 -5.37
CA GLN A 101 13.07 9.27 -5.22
C GLN A 101 12.55 7.86 -4.90
N ARG A 102 13.03 6.81 -5.59
CA ARG A 102 12.67 5.42 -5.31
C ARG A 102 13.03 5.04 -3.87
N ASN A 103 14.23 5.40 -3.42
CA ASN A 103 14.67 5.13 -2.06
C ASN A 103 13.80 5.85 -1.02
N GLN A 104 13.43 7.11 -1.26
CA GLN A 104 12.52 7.85 -0.40
C GLN A 104 11.15 7.17 -0.30
N TRP A 105 10.59 6.71 -1.42
CA TRP A 105 9.33 5.95 -1.42
C TRP A 105 9.43 4.62 -0.69
N MET A 106 10.56 3.93 -0.76
CA MET A 106 10.79 2.69 -0.03
C MET A 106 10.88 2.93 1.48
N ILE A 107 11.69 3.91 1.91
CA ILE A 107 11.79 4.32 3.33
C ILE A 107 10.40 4.67 3.85
N PHE A 108 9.63 5.42 3.05
CA PHE A 108 8.26 5.78 3.37
C PHE A 108 7.35 4.56 3.51
N ALA A 109 7.38 3.61 2.59
CA ALA A 109 6.56 2.41 2.65
C ALA A 109 6.86 1.56 3.91
N TYR A 110 8.13 1.39 4.27
CA TYR A 110 8.53 0.73 5.50
C TYR A 110 8.12 1.52 6.75
N GLY A 111 8.30 2.85 6.72
CA GLY A 111 7.87 3.73 7.80
C GLY A 111 6.36 3.67 8.03
N PHE A 112 5.57 3.71 6.95
CA PHE A 112 4.12 3.57 6.99
C PHE A 112 3.69 2.24 7.60
N MET A 113 4.31 1.14 7.18
CA MET A 113 4.03 -0.18 7.75
C MET A 113 4.35 -0.23 9.25
N LEU A 114 5.53 0.25 9.66
CA LEU A 114 5.95 0.26 11.06
C LEU A 114 5.03 1.12 11.92
N ILE A 115 4.70 2.33 11.45
CA ILE A 115 3.80 3.26 12.15
C ILE A 115 2.41 2.66 12.26
N SER A 116 1.87 2.06 11.19
CA SER A 116 0.56 1.42 11.23
C SER A 116 0.52 0.28 12.24
N LEU A 117 1.58 -0.53 12.29
CA LEU A 117 1.74 -1.59 13.28
C LEU A 117 1.81 -1.01 14.71
N LEU A 118 2.58 0.05 14.94
CA LEU A 118 2.63 0.75 16.22
C LEU A 118 1.27 1.35 16.64
N LEU A 119 0.55 1.99 15.71
CA LEU A 119 -0.79 2.53 15.96
C LEU A 119 -1.79 1.43 16.32
N THR A 120 -1.60 0.24 15.75
CA THR A 120 -2.42 -0.93 16.07
C THR A 120 -2.13 -1.45 17.48
N PHE A 121 -0.87 -1.40 17.92
CA PHE A 121 -0.48 -1.75 19.29
C PHE A 121 -0.72 -0.64 20.31
N TYR A 122 -0.96 0.60 19.86
CA TYR A 122 -1.12 1.75 20.74
C TYR A 122 -2.18 1.55 21.85
N PRO A 123 -3.38 0.99 21.57
CA PRO A 123 -4.38 0.75 22.61
C PRO A 123 -3.90 -0.18 23.74
N PHE A 124 -2.93 -1.06 23.47
CA PHE A 124 -2.37 -1.98 24.47
C PHE A 124 -1.33 -1.31 25.36
N ILE A 125 -0.57 -0.35 24.81
CA ILE A 125 0.48 0.36 25.54
C ILE A 125 -0.15 1.43 26.44
N ASN A 126 -1.12 2.16 25.91
CA ASN A 126 -1.84 3.18 26.65
C ASN A 126 -3.19 2.60 27.07
N SER A 127 -3.21 1.79 28.14
CA SER A 127 -4.45 1.37 28.76
C SER A 127 -5.22 2.62 29.14
N LEU A 128 -6.32 2.91 28.43
CA LEU A 128 -7.24 4.02 28.74
C LEU A 128 -7.43 4.07 30.26
N SER A 129 -6.89 5.11 30.90
CA SER A 129 -6.78 5.12 32.35
C SER A 129 -8.16 4.96 32.99
N GLU A 130 -8.21 4.10 34.00
CA GLU A 130 -9.40 3.51 34.62
C GLU A 130 -10.37 4.49 35.31
N SER A 131 -10.25 5.81 35.10
CA SER A 131 -10.79 6.78 36.06
C SER A 131 -12.30 7.02 36.00
N ASP A 132 -13.09 6.33 35.17
CA ASP A 132 -14.55 6.25 35.34
C ASP A 132 -15.17 5.28 34.33
N LEU A 133 -15.42 4.02 34.72
CA LEU A 133 -16.17 3.05 33.91
C LEU A 133 -17.53 3.61 33.46
N ASN A 134 -18.21 4.38 34.33
CA ASN A 134 -19.50 4.98 34.00
C ASN A 134 -19.39 6.11 32.96
N LYS A 135 -18.34 6.94 33.05
CA LYS A 135 -18.05 7.97 32.04
C LYS A 135 -17.68 7.31 30.72
N TYR A 136 -16.84 6.28 30.78
CA TYR A 136 -16.45 5.49 29.63
C TYR A 136 -17.65 4.82 28.94
N LEU A 137 -18.51 4.09 29.66
CA LEU A 137 -19.74 3.49 29.12
C LEU A 137 -20.68 4.53 28.50
N LYS A 138 -20.83 5.70 29.13
CA LYS A 138 -21.60 6.81 28.57
C LYS A 138 -20.99 7.31 27.25
N THR A 139 -19.66 7.39 27.19
CA THR A 139 -18.95 7.85 25.99
C THR A 139 -19.00 6.80 24.87
N LEU A 140 -19.05 5.52 25.21
CA LEU A 140 -19.17 4.42 24.24
C LEU A 140 -20.54 4.38 23.56
N ARG A 141 -21.63 4.77 24.25
CA ARG A 141 -22.97 4.88 23.64
C ARG A 141 -23.03 5.97 22.56
N GLU A 142 -22.17 6.97 22.65
CA GLU A 142 -22.18 8.14 21.76
C GLU A 142 -21.18 8.03 20.59
N LYS A 143 -20.33 6.99 20.58
CA LYS A 143 -19.26 6.84 19.58
C LYS A 143 -19.57 5.71 18.59
N PRO A 144 -19.44 5.96 17.27
CA PRO A 144 -19.66 4.94 16.25
C PRO A 144 -18.58 3.85 16.24
N ILE A 145 -17.43 4.08 16.87
CA ILE A 145 -16.36 3.08 17.00
C ILE A 145 -15.90 3.06 18.47
N ALA A 146 -15.93 1.87 19.05
CA ALA A 146 -15.70 1.63 20.47
C ALA A 146 -14.79 0.40 20.64
N VAL A 147 -13.81 0.47 21.55
CA VAL A 147 -12.99 -0.68 21.94
C VAL A 147 -13.30 -1.01 23.38
N PHE A 148 -13.89 -2.18 23.64
CA PHE A 148 -14.19 -2.73 24.96
C PHE A 148 -13.01 -3.55 25.48
N VAL A 149 -12.54 -3.23 26.68
CA VAL A 149 -11.41 -3.91 27.33
C VAL A 149 -11.93 -4.81 28.46
N GLY A 150 -11.50 -6.07 28.48
CA GLY A 150 -11.88 -7.02 29.53
C GLY A 150 -13.30 -7.58 29.38
N CYS A 151 -13.86 -7.51 28.16
CA CYS A 151 -15.15 -8.09 27.84
C CYS A 151 -14.95 -9.27 26.89
N SER A 152 -15.66 -10.36 27.12
CA SER A 152 -15.73 -11.49 26.20
C SER A 152 -16.98 -11.39 25.34
N LEU A 153 -16.88 -11.92 24.12
CA LEU A 153 -18.03 -12.15 23.25
C LEU A 153 -18.63 -13.50 23.60
N ASP A 154 -19.96 -13.59 23.55
CA ASP A 154 -20.60 -14.90 23.48
C ASP A 154 -20.26 -15.62 22.16
N SER A 155 -20.60 -16.91 22.07
CA SER A 155 -20.31 -17.74 20.89
C SER A 155 -20.99 -17.25 19.61
N LYS A 156 -21.96 -16.32 19.72
CA LYS A 156 -22.69 -15.74 18.60
C LYS A 156 -22.26 -14.30 18.28
N ALA A 157 -21.31 -13.74 19.04
CA ALA A 157 -20.90 -12.35 18.98
C ALA A 157 -22.05 -11.33 19.12
N GLU A 158 -23.14 -11.68 19.82
CA GLU A 158 -24.31 -10.82 20.02
C GLU A 158 -24.26 -10.08 21.36
N SER A 159 -23.69 -10.71 22.39
CA SER A 159 -23.60 -10.14 23.74
C SER A 159 -22.15 -9.98 24.22
N LEU A 160 -21.89 -8.85 24.88
CA LEU A 160 -20.63 -8.56 25.56
C LEU A 160 -20.77 -8.90 27.04
N ARG A 161 -19.94 -9.80 27.55
CA ARG A 161 -19.83 -10.09 28.99
C ARG A 161 -18.58 -9.46 29.56
N CYS A 162 -18.75 -8.45 30.40
CA CYS A 162 -17.66 -7.74 31.06
C CYS A 162 -17.64 -8.10 32.55
N GLU A 163 -16.52 -8.60 33.05
CA GLU A 163 -16.33 -8.76 34.49
C GLU A 163 -15.91 -7.39 35.09
N PRO A 164 -16.67 -6.83 36.05
CA PRO A 164 -16.18 -5.72 36.82
C PRO A 164 -14.95 -6.18 37.59
N LYS A 165 -13.82 -5.50 37.40
CA LYS A 165 -12.67 -5.69 38.28
C LYS A 165 -13.16 -5.51 39.71
N LEU A 166 -13.00 -6.55 40.54
CA LEU A 166 -13.08 -6.43 41.98
C LEU A 166 -12.06 -5.35 42.33
N GLN A 167 -12.52 -4.13 42.58
CA GLN A 167 -11.67 -3.10 43.17
C GLN A 167 -11.11 -3.75 44.42
N ASP A 168 -9.79 -3.93 44.46
CA ASP A 168 -9.08 -4.47 45.61
C ASP A 168 -9.63 -3.74 46.82
N LYS A 169 -10.46 -4.46 47.56
CA LYS A 169 -11.15 -3.95 48.73
C LYS A 169 -10.00 -3.65 49.67
N LYS A 170 -9.55 -2.40 49.70
CA LYS A 170 -8.55 -1.91 50.65
C LYS A 170 -8.98 -2.49 51.98
N ILE A 171 -8.25 -3.49 52.45
CA ILE A 171 -8.49 -4.10 53.75
C ILE A 171 -8.11 -2.98 54.71
N THR A 172 -9.08 -2.14 55.06
CA THR A 172 -9.01 -1.30 56.24
C THR A 172 -9.01 -2.27 57.42
N ALA A 173 -7.81 -2.73 57.77
CA ALA A 173 -7.52 -3.35 59.03
C ALA A 173 -7.83 -2.33 60.12
N THR A 174 -9.02 -2.44 60.68
CA THR A 174 -9.43 -1.74 61.89
C THR A 174 -9.92 -2.80 62.85
N GLY A 175 -9.20 -2.98 63.96
CA GLY A 175 -9.72 -3.60 65.16
C GLY A 175 -9.04 -4.91 65.59
N ASN A 176 -7.97 -4.76 66.37
CA ASN A 176 -7.68 -5.45 67.63
C ASN A 176 -8.26 -6.86 67.84
N ASP A 177 -7.38 -7.87 67.96
CA ASP A 177 -7.33 -8.62 69.22
C ASP A 177 -5.96 -9.32 69.47
N LYS A 178 -5.54 -9.17 70.72
CA LYS A 178 -4.62 -9.95 71.58
C LYS A 178 -3.50 -10.81 70.97
N THR A 179 -2.30 -10.31 71.25
CA THR A 179 -1.17 -10.99 71.90
C THR A 179 -1.39 -12.43 72.34
N THR A 180 -0.64 -13.37 71.78
CA THR A 180 -0.05 -14.48 72.55
C THR A 180 1.22 -14.97 71.87
N ASP A 181 2.24 -15.09 72.69
CA ASP A 181 3.61 -15.46 72.37
C ASP A 181 3.76 -16.88 71.82
N ALA A 182 4.57 -17.06 70.76
CA ALA A 182 5.37 -18.27 70.57
C ALA A 182 6.54 -18.03 69.59
N LYS A 183 7.72 -18.07 70.21
CA LYS A 183 9.11 -18.21 69.75
C LYS A 183 9.37 -18.81 68.35
N PRO A 184 10.41 -18.32 67.63
CA PRO A 184 10.91 -18.93 66.40
C PRO A 184 11.93 -20.03 66.69
N ASP A 185 11.93 -21.08 65.89
CA ASP A 185 13.11 -21.91 65.74
C ASP A 185 13.37 -22.26 64.27
N SER A 186 14.60 -22.66 64.06
CA SER A 186 15.49 -22.35 62.96
C SER A 186 15.77 -23.59 62.11
N THR A 187 16.48 -23.39 60.99
CA THR A 187 17.32 -24.38 60.28
C THR A 187 16.57 -25.56 59.61
N SER A 188 16.99 -26.15 58.49
CA SER A 188 18.06 -25.95 57.50
C SER A 188 17.92 -27.07 56.45
N GLU A 189 18.81 -27.03 55.45
CA GLU A 189 19.23 -28.15 54.58
C GLU A 189 18.30 -28.50 53.40
N SER A 190 18.64 -28.11 52.17
CA SER A 190 19.80 -28.43 51.31
C SER A 190 19.65 -29.73 50.52
N ASN A 191 19.77 -29.54 49.20
CA ASN A 191 20.37 -30.44 48.21
C ASN A 191 19.65 -31.74 47.84
N LYS A 192 19.16 -31.78 46.60
CA LYS A 192 19.74 -32.73 45.63
C LYS A 192 19.61 -32.23 44.19
N LYS A 193 20.77 -31.96 43.58
CA LYS A 193 21.01 -32.02 42.14
C LYS A 193 20.94 -33.48 41.71
N ASP A 194 20.46 -33.75 40.51
CA ASP A 194 21.15 -34.67 39.60
C ASP A 194 20.81 -34.29 38.14
N GLU A 195 21.87 -34.34 37.34
CA GLU A 195 22.07 -33.85 35.99
C GLU A 195 21.67 -34.87 34.91
N ILE A 196 21.29 -34.32 33.74
CA ILE A 196 21.71 -34.72 32.39
C ILE A 196 21.36 -36.14 31.88
N ASN A 197 20.57 -36.21 30.78
CA ASN A 197 21.14 -36.70 29.52
C ASN A 197 20.35 -36.32 28.27
N ALA A 198 21.11 -36.05 27.21
CA ALA A 198 20.66 -35.62 25.90
C ALA A 198 20.89 -36.72 24.84
N ASN A 199 19.95 -36.77 23.87
CA ASN A 199 20.14 -37.10 22.44
C ASN A 199 20.39 -38.57 22.00
N PRO A 200 20.22 -38.93 20.70
CA PRO A 200 19.29 -38.44 19.65
C PRO A 200 18.72 -39.61 18.77
N PRO A 201 18.52 -39.55 17.42
CA PRO A 201 17.24 -39.90 16.79
C PRO A 201 17.28 -41.17 15.90
N ALA A 202 16.11 -41.63 15.44
CA ALA A 202 16.02 -42.60 14.35
C ALA A 202 14.80 -42.37 13.44
N LYS A 203 15.06 -42.47 12.13
CA LYS A 203 14.11 -42.57 11.02
C LYS A 203 13.40 -43.94 11.04
N ILE A 204 12.22 -44.07 10.41
CA ILE A 204 11.92 -44.96 9.27
C ILE A 204 10.40 -45.11 9.02
N ASP A 205 10.05 -44.91 7.74
CA ASP A 205 9.02 -45.48 6.86
C ASP A 205 7.49 -45.57 7.12
N LYS A 206 6.82 -45.15 6.03
CA LYS A 206 5.54 -45.52 5.42
C LYS A 206 4.92 -46.88 5.84
N LYS A 207 3.59 -46.88 6.00
CA LYS A 207 2.66 -47.71 5.20
C LYS A 207 1.20 -47.30 5.38
N ASP A 208 0.47 -47.46 4.28
CA ASP A 208 -0.98 -47.33 4.11
C ASP A 208 -1.74 -48.37 4.95
N GLU A 209 -2.94 -48.01 5.45
CA GLU A 209 -4.08 -48.94 5.47
C GLU A 209 -5.43 -48.20 5.69
N GLU A 210 -6.35 -48.48 4.77
CA GLU A 210 -7.79 -48.24 4.89
C GLU A 210 -8.39 -49.06 6.03
N GLN A 211 -9.29 -48.47 6.82
CA GLN A 211 -10.44 -49.18 7.40
C GLN A 211 -11.51 -48.14 7.78
N LYS A 212 -12.60 -48.07 7.02
CA LYS A 212 -13.82 -48.89 7.14
C LYS A 212 -14.76 -48.31 8.19
N THR A 213 -15.75 -47.62 7.65
CA THR A 213 -17.01 -47.19 8.24
C THR A 213 -17.69 -48.34 8.97
N THR A 214 -17.97 -48.15 10.26
CA THR A 214 -19.00 -48.90 10.97
C THR A 214 -19.90 -47.88 11.65
N LEU A 215 -21.12 -47.77 11.13
CA LEU A 215 -22.25 -47.21 11.87
C LEU A 215 -22.47 -48.09 13.10
N SER A 216 -22.62 -47.46 14.25
CA SER A 216 -23.33 -48.02 15.39
C SER A 216 -24.16 -46.89 15.98
N GLU A 217 -25.46 -46.96 15.72
CA GLU A 217 -26.49 -46.33 16.53
C GLU A 217 -26.36 -46.88 17.95
N ASP A 218 -26.19 -46.00 18.93
CA ASP A 218 -26.64 -46.29 20.27
C ASP A 218 -27.04 -44.99 20.94
N GLY A 219 -28.35 -44.84 21.14
CA GLY A 219 -28.94 -43.76 21.89
C GLY A 219 -28.52 -43.85 23.35
N LYS A 220 -27.92 -42.76 23.84
CA LYS A 220 -27.69 -42.56 25.27
C LYS A 220 -28.01 -41.12 25.63
N ASN A 221 -28.88 -40.97 26.62
CA ASN A 221 -29.26 -39.72 27.25
C ASN A 221 -28.01 -38.94 27.70
N ASP A 222 -27.66 -37.89 26.96
CA ASP A 222 -26.73 -36.88 27.43
C ASP A 222 -27.46 -35.93 28.39
N GLN A 223 -27.32 -36.22 29.69
CA GLN A 223 -27.34 -35.14 30.66
C GLN A 223 -26.23 -34.17 30.29
N VAL A 224 -26.63 -32.99 29.82
CA VAL A 224 -25.75 -31.84 29.60
C VAL A 224 -25.02 -31.57 30.90
N GLN A 225 -23.80 -32.09 31.04
CA GLN A 225 -22.87 -31.64 32.05
C GLN A 225 -22.70 -30.13 31.83
N PRO A 226 -22.90 -29.28 32.85
CA PRO A 226 -22.54 -27.88 32.74
C PRO A 226 -21.03 -27.85 32.57
N THR A 227 -20.59 -27.68 31.32
CA THR A 227 -19.21 -27.41 30.96
C THR A 227 -18.73 -26.32 31.92
N SER A 228 -17.84 -26.70 32.83
CA SER A 228 -17.16 -25.76 33.72
C SER A 228 -16.57 -24.70 32.82
N SER A 229 -17.19 -23.52 32.80
CA SER A 229 -16.77 -22.40 31.97
C SER A 229 -15.35 -22.04 32.40
N SER A 230 -14.37 -22.58 31.67
CA SER A 230 -12.98 -22.19 31.72
C SER A 230 -12.93 -20.67 31.76
N GLY A 231 -12.23 -20.13 32.78
CA GLY A 231 -12.23 -18.70 33.12
C GLY A 231 -12.29 -17.82 31.89
N VAL A 232 -13.28 -16.93 31.87
CA VAL A 232 -13.54 -16.03 30.76
C VAL A 232 -12.30 -15.18 30.56
N GLY A 233 -11.51 -15.51 29.54
CA GLY A 233 -10.31 -14.74 29.22
C GLY A 233 -10.68 -13.29 28.94
N TYR A 234 -9.96 -12.35 29.54
CA TYR A 234 -10.13 -10.92 29.28
C TYR A 234 -9.78 -10.62 27.82
N ALA A 235 -10.79 -10.62 26.95
CA ALA A 235 -10.64 -10.27 25.55
C ALA A 235 -10.87 -8.76 25.34
N TRP A 236 -10.31 -8.27 24.23
CA TRP A 236 -10.52 -6.91 23.76
C TRP A 236 -11.41 -7.00 22.54
N VAL A 237 -12.50 -6.23 22.51
CA VAL A 237 -13.52 -6.32 21.44
C VAL A 237 -13.72 -4.94 20.83
N ILE A 238 -13.69 -4.85 19.51
CA ILE A 238 -14.04 -3.65 18.76
C ILE A 238 -15.53 -3.75 18.39
N ASN A 239 -16.27 -2.68 18.63
CA ASN A 239 -17.61 -2.45 18.09
C ASN A 239 -17.55 -1.33 17.05
N ILE A 240 -18.06 -1.62 15.85
CA ILE A 240 -18.16 -0.67 14.73
C ILE A 240 -19.63 -0.52 14.37
N GLY A 241 -20.17 0.69 14.52
CA GLY A 241 -21.54 1.07 14.13
C GLY A 241 -22.63 0.71 15.15
N GLY A 242 -22.36 -0.17 16.10
CA GLY A 242 -23.38 -0.65 17.05
C GLY A 242 -23.55 0.24 18.28
N TYR A 243 -24.71 0.14 18.93
CA TYR A 243 -24.97 0.79 20.21
C TYR A 243 -25.35 -0.22 21.30
N ILE A 244 -25.10 0.16 22.54
CA ILE A 244 -25.47 -0.63 23.72
C ILE A 244 -26.95 -0.39 24.03
N LYS A 245 -27.78 -1.41 23.82
CA LYS A 245 -29.22 -1.35 24.08
C LYS A 245 -29.49 -1.46 25.57
N GLU A 246 -29.02 -2.54 26.19
CA GLU A 246 -29.27 -2.84 27.60
C GLU A 246 -28.03 -3.49 28.21
N CYS A 247 -27.76 -3.18 29.48
CA CYS A 247 -26.73 -3.87 30.26
C CYS A 247 -27.36 -4.42 31.53
N ASN A 248 -27.37 -5.75 31.65
CA ASN A 248 -27.85 -6.45 32.83
C ASN A 248 -26.68 -6.71 33.78
N ARG A 249 -26.88 -6.40 35.06
CA ARG A 249 -25.93 -6.72 36.12
C ARG A 249 -26.36 -8.04 36.75
N ASP A 250 -25.73 -9.11 36.33
CA ASP A 250 -26.00 -10.43 36.87
C ASP A 250 -25.07 -10.67 38.07
N SER A 251 -25.65 -10.79 39.26
CA SER A 251 -24.92 -11.28 40.44
C SER A 251 -25.00 -12.80 40.46
N ASN A 252 -23.94 -13.47 39.99
CA ASN A 252 -23.84 -14.91 40.06
C ASN A 252 -22.98 -15.28 41.28
N GLU A 253 -23.51 -16.07 42.21
CA GLU A 253 -22.78 -16.47 43.43
C GLU A 253 -21.41 -17.11 43.12
N LYS A 254 -21.28 -17.74 41.95
CA LYS A 254 -20.08 -18.47 41.54
C LYS A 254 -19.04 -17.63 40.78
N TYR A 255 -19.47 -16.55 40.12
CA TYR A 255 -18.61 -15.76 39.22
C TYR A 255 -18.52 -14.28 39.63
N GLY A 256 -19.14 -13.90 40.74
CA GLY A 256 -19.21 -12.51 41.18
C GLY A 256 -20.27 -11.70 40.43
N LYS A 257 -20.23 -10.38 40.61
CA LYS A 257 -21.05 -9.45 39.83
C LYS A 257 -20.46 -9.42 38.42
N SER A 258 -21.26 -9.63 37.39
CA SER A 258 -20.86 -9.45 35.99
C SER A 258 -21.81 -8.46 35.30
N VAL A 259 -21.34 -7.77 34.27
CA VAL A 259 -22.18 -6.88 33.46
C VAL A 259 -22.26 -7.45 32.05
N THR A 260 -23.45 -7.90 31.66
CA THR A 260 -23.71 -8.37 30.29
C THR A 260 -24.39 -7.24 29.53
N CYS A 261 -23.78 -6.75 28.47
CA CYS A 261 -24.33 -5.71 27.61
C CYS A 261 -24.74 -6.30 26.25
N GLU A 262 -25.99 -6.08 25.84
CA GLU A 262 -26.51 -6.40 24.51
C GLU A 262 -26.14 -5.27 23.55
N VAL A 263 -25.38 -5.59 22.50
CA VAL A 263 -25.02 -4.63 21.44
C VAL A 263 -25.91 -4.90 20.24
N LYS A 264 -26.53 -3.85 19.69
CA LYS A 264 -27.35 -3.93 18.48
C LYS A 264 -26.75 -3.15 17.33
N ASP A 265 -27.09 -3.59 16.11
CA ASP A 265 -26.88 -2.88 14.86
C ASP A 265 -25.41 -2.55 14.53
N GLY A 266 -24.46 -3.37 15.03
CA GLY A 266 -23.03 -3.17 14.84
C GLY A 266 -22.23 -4.44 14.60
N LEU A 267 -20.96 -4.23 14.23
CA LEU A 267 -19.98 -5.30 14.04
C LEU A 267 -19.12 -5.41 15.30
N LEU A 268 -19.27 -6.50 16.02
CA LEU A 268 -18.43 -6.91 17.15
C LEU A 268 -17.33 -7.86 16.70
N ILE A 269 -16.08 -7.49 16.94
CA ILE A 269 -14.91 -8.21 16.42
C ILE A 269 -13.81 -8.22 17.46
N PRO A 270 -13.21 -9.37 17.77
CA PRO A 270 -12.07 -9.41 18.68
C PRO A 270 -10.90 -8.58 18.12
N LEU A 271 -10.32 -7.70 18.93
CA LEU A 271 -9.21 -6.83 18.53
C LEU A 271 -7.99 -7.65 18.08
N TYR A 272 -7.71 -8.79 18.72
CA TYR A 272 -6.61 -9.68 18.31
C TYR A 272 -6.78 -10.15 16.87
N PHE A 273 -8.01 -10.31 16.39
CA PHE A 273 -8.30 -10.73 15.03
C PHE A 273 -7.83 -9.68 14.01
N ILE A 274 -8.06 -8.40 14.30
CA ILE A 274 -7.57 -7.28 13.48
C ILE A 274 -6.04 -7.22 13.47
N ILE A 275 -5.39 -7.41 14.63
CA ILE A 275 -3.93 -7.41 14.74
C ILE A 275 -3.32 -8.54 13.92
N MET A 276 -3.88 -9.74 14.00
CA MET A 276 -3.40 -10.90 13.24
C MET A 276 -3.53 -10.68 11.72
N ALA A 277 -4.61 -10.04 11.28
CA ALA A 277 -4.78 -9.64 9.88
C ALA A 277 -3.73 -8.61 9.45
N LEU A 278 -3.46 -7.58 10.27
CA LEU A 278 -2.42 -6.60 9.98
C LEU A 278 -1.03 -7.25 9.95
N MET A 279 -0.73 -8.16 10.87
CA MET A 279 0.53 -8.91 10.85
C MET A 279 0.70 -9.72 9.57
N GLY A 280 -0.35 -10.44 9.14
CA GLY A 280 -0.37 -11.16 7.87
C GLY A 280 -0.14 -10.23 6.67
N GLY A 281 -0.81 -9.07 6.65
CA GLY A 281 -0.63 -8.03 5.64
C GLY A 281 0.78 -7.44 5.63
N SER A 282 1.37 -7.18 6.79
CA SER A 282 2.76 -6.67 6.92
C SER A 282 3.78 -7.67 6.38
N ILE A 283 3.59 -8.98 6.62
CA ILE A 283 4.47 -10.02 6.08
C ILE A 283 4.36 -10.09 4.55
N SER A 284 3.14 -9.99 4.01
CA SER A 284 2.95 -9.91 2.56
C SER A 284 3.68 -8.70 1.96
N LEU A 285 3.54 -7.53 2.59
CA LEU A 285 4.16 -6.28 2.16
C LEU A 285 5.69 -6.37 2.19
N THR A 286 6.27 -6.85 3.31
CA THR A 286 7.74 -6.98 3.46
C THR A 286 8.36 -7.96 2.47
N ARG A 287 7.63 -8.98 2.03
CA ARG A 287 8.09 -9.88 0.96
C ARG A 287 8.11 -9.19 -0.40
N ARG A 288 7.09 -8.36 -0.69
CA ARG A 288 6.88 -7.79 -2.03
C ARG A 288 7.70 -6.53 -2.31
N LEU A 289 7.95 -5.71 -1.29
CA LEU A 289 8.74 -4.47 -1.43
C LEU A 289 10.14 -4.70 -2.01
N PRO A 290 10.95 -5.64 -1.49
CA PRO A 290 12.27 -5.93 -2.06
C PRO A 290 12.21 -6.42 -3.51
N GLU A 291 11.17 -7.18 -3.88
CA GLU A 291 10.98 -7.64 -5.26
C GLU A 291 10.73 -6.47 -6.22
N LEU A 292 9.85 -5.53 -5.82
CA LEU A 292 9.58 -4.32 -6.60
C LEU A 292 10.82 -3.43 -6.70
N GLN A 293 11.56 -3.28 -5.60
CA GLN A 293 12.81 -2.53 -5.59
C GLN A 293 13.84 -3.13 -6.55
N LYS A 294 13.96 -4.46 -6.56
CA LYS A 294 14.84 -5.16 -7.50
C LYS A 294 14.41 -4.92 -8.94
N GLN A 295 13.12 -5.07 -9.25
CA GLN A 295 12.58 -4.87 -10.61
C GLN A 295 12.73 -3.44 -11.15
N ALA A 296 12.76 -2.45 -10.27
CA ALA A 296 12.98 -1.04 -10.63
C ALA A 296 14.47 -0.64 -10.65
N GLY A 297 15.37 -1.54 -10.22
CA GLY A 297 16.82 -1.28 -10.14
C GLY A 297 17.47 -1.14 -11.52
N SER A 298 18.50 -0.29 -11.61
CA SER A 298 19.25 -0.09 -12.85
C SER A 298 19.95 -1.36 -13.33
N GLU A 299 20.37 -2.21 -12.38
CA GLU A 299 21.10 -3.46 -12.59
C GLU A 299 20.19 -4.67 -12.87
N HIS A 300 18.86 -4.49 -12.83
CA HIS A 300 17.94 -5.62 -13.03
C HIS A 300 17.83 -6.01 -14.50
N ILE A 301 18.10 -7.28 -14.77
CA ILE A 301 17.95 -7.90 -16.08
C ILE A 301 16.48 -8.35 -16.21
N ALA A 302 15.76 -7.73 -17.14
CA ALA A 302 14.36 -8.07 -17.41
C ALA A 302 14.25 -9.54 -17.83
N THR A 303 13.31 -10.27 -17.23
CA THR A 303 12.96 -11.63 -17.64
C THR A 303 11.47 -11.69 -17.99
N ASN A 304 11.05 -12.69 -18.78
CA ASN A 304 9.62 -12.86 -19.12
C ASN A 304 8.69 -12.98 -17.90
N ARG A 305 9.21 -13.43 -16.75
CA ARG A 305 8.45 -13.55 -15.50
C ARG A 305 8.54 -12.30 -14.61
N GLN A 306 9.56 -11.48 -14.78
CA GLN A 306 9.82 -10.27 -14.00
C GLN A 306 10.35 -9.19 -14.94
N PRO A 307 9.45 -8.49 -15.66
CA PRO A 307 9.85 -7.38 -16.51
C PRO A 307 10.46 -6.27 -15.65
N ARG A 308 11.31 -5.46 -16.28
CA ARG A 308 11.84 -4.26 -15.63
C ARG A 308 10.70 -3.25 -15.51
N LEU A 309 10.49 -2.76 -14.31
CA LEU A 309 9.43 -1.80 -14.04
C LEU A 309 9.89 -0.39 -14.42
N SER A 310 9.05 0.32 -15.17
CA SER A 310 9.18 1.77 -15.27
C SER A 310 8.90 2.43 -13.92
N GLN A 311 9.34 3.68 -13.74
CA GLN A 311 9.09 4.39 -12.47
C GLN A 311 7.60 4.61 -12.21
N TYR A 312 6.80 4.74 -13.27
CA TYR A 312 5.34 4.88 -13.16
C TYR A 312 4.70 3.58 -12.68
N GLU A 313 5.04 2.45 -13.30
CA GLU A 313 4.53 1.13 -12.88
C GLU A 313 5.01 0.77 -11.47
N PHE A 314 6.27 1.07 -11.13
CA PHE A 314 6.79 0.88 -9.77
C PHE A 314 5.95 1.63 -8.74
N ARG A 315 5.63 2.90 -9.02
CA ARG A 315 4.76 3.71 -8.15
C ARG A 315 3.38 3.08 -8.01
N GLU A 316 2.76 2.68 -9.12
CA GLU A 316 1.42 2.08 -9.10
C GLU A 316 1.41 0.78 -8.29
N HIS A 317 2.41 -0.08 -8.49
CA HIS A 317 2.55 -1.30 -7.71
C HIS A 317 2.76 -1.01 -6.23
N LEU A 318 3.59 -0.03 -5.88
CA LEU A 318 3.79 0.35 -4.48
C LEU A 318 2.50 0.86 -3.82
N ILE A 319 1.73 1.70 -4.52
CA ILE A 319 0.39 2.15 -4.07
C ILE A 319 -0.51 0.96 -3.81
N PHE A 320 -0.57 0.05 -4.78
CA PHE A 320 -1.41 -1.13 -4.67
C PHE A 320 -1.07 -1.96 -3.43
N GLN A 321 0.21 -2.14 -3.13
CA GLN A 321 0.66 -2.85 -1.93
C GLN A 321 0.30 -2.12 -0.62
N MET A 322 0.33 -0.77 -0.60
CA MET A 322 -0.12 -0.02 0.57
C MET A 322 -1.64 -0.12 0.76
N VAL A 323 -2.42 0.01 -0.32
CA VAL A 323 -3.88 -0.15 -0.29
C VAL A 323 -4.24 -1.55 0.20
N GLN A 324 -3.52 -2.57 -0.27
CA GLN A 324 -3.65 -3.94 0.21
C GLN A 324 -3.48 -4.00 1.73
N PHE A 325 -2.37 -3.48 2.25
CA PHE A 325 -2.10 -3.52 3.67
C PHE A 325 -3.19 -2.79 4.49
N ILE A 326 -3.65 -1.63 4.04
CA ILE A 326 -4.76 -0.88 4.67
C ILE A 326 -6.08 -1.64 4.61
N SER A 327 -6.32 -2.39 3.53
CA SER A 327 -7.56 -3.15 3.33
C SER A 327 -7.62 -4.45 4.14
N ALA A 328 -6.47 -4.97 4.57
CA ALA A 328 -6.35 -6.26 5.24
C ALA A 328 -7.28 -6.41 6.47
N PRO A 329 -7.38 -5.43 7.40
CA PRO A 329 -8.38 -5.43 8.46
C PRO A 329 -9.81 -5.64 7.95
N PHE A 330 -10.24 -4.88 6.94
CA PHE A 330 -11.62 -4.92 6.45
C PHE A 330 -11.96 -6.26 5.79
N LEU A 331 -11.02 -6.83 5.04
CA LEU A 331 -11.18 -8.16 4.46
C LEU A 331 -11.26 -9.24 5.54
N ALA A 332 -10.46 -9.11 6.60
CA ALA A 332 -10.53 -10.02 7.73
C ALA A 332 -11.88 -9.90 8.47
N ILE A 333 -12.36 -8.68 8.72
CA ILE A 333 -13.69 -8.42 9.29
C ILE A 333 -14.76 -9.15 8.48
N LEU A 334 -14.77 -8.98 7.16
CA LEU A 334 -15.71 -9.67 6.28
C LEU A 334 -15.60 -11.19 6.42
N ALA A 335 -14.38 -11.73 6.40
CA ALA A 335 -14.14 -13.17 6.54
C ALA A 335 -14.62 -13.72 7.90
N TYR A 336 -14.46 -12.95 8.99
CA TYR A 336 -14.93 -13.32 10.31
C TYR A 336 -16.44 -13.56 10.33
N TYR A 337 -17.22 -12.67 9.71
CA TYR A 337 -18.68 -12.78 9.65
C TYR A 337 -19.19 -13.82 8.65
N LEU A 338 -18.42 -14.12 7.60
CA LEU A 338 -18.82 -15.15 6.63
C LEU A 338 -18.55 -16.57 7.12
N ILE A 339 -17.50 -16.76 7.93
CA ILE A 339 -17.04 -18.09 8.33
C ILE A 339 -17.42 -18.43 9.77
N GLU A 340 -17.58 -17.42 10.64
CA GLU A 340 -17.95 -17.59 12.06
C GLU A 340 -17.04 -18.61 12.77
N PRO A 341 -15.74 -18.32 12.95
CA PRO A 341 -14.80 -19.31 13.46
C PRO A 341 -15.19 -19.81 14.85
N SER A 342 -15.38 -21.13 14.97
CA SER A 342 -15.86 -21.78 16.20
C SER A 342 -14.86 -21.83 17.35
N ASN A 343 -13.58 -21.56 17.09
CA ASN A 343 -12.53 -21.51 18.09
C ASN A 343 -11.46 -20.46 17.78
N ILE A 344 -10.68 -20.10 18.81
CA ILE A 344 -9.66 -19.05 18.74
C ILE A 344 -8.57 -19.40 17.72
N THR A 345 -8.15 -20.66 17.63
CA THR A 345 -7.10 -21.10 16.69
C THR A 345 -7.52 -20.87 15.24
N ASN A 346 -8.74 -21.26 14.89
CA ASN A 346 -9.33 -21.04 13.57
C ASN A 346 -9.51 -19.55 13.30
N ALA A 347 -9.91 -18.77 14.31
CA ALA A 347 -10.03 -17.31 14.17
C ALA A 347 -8.67 -16.66 13.88
N VAL A 348 -7.62 -17.03 14.62
CA VAL A 348 -6.25 -16.52 14.41
C VAL A 348 -5.72 -16.92 13.03
N ALA A 349 -5.88 -18.18 12.64
CA ALA A 349 -5.48 -18.66 11.32
C ALA A 349 -6.23 -17.90 10.21
N LEU A 350 -7.55 -17.76 10.35
CA LEU A 350 -8.37 -17.06 9.38
C LEU A 350 -7.98 -15.58 9.23
N ALA A 351 -7.81 -14.87 10.35
CA ALA A 351 -7.37 -13.48 10.35
C ALA A 351 -6.02 -13.31 9.65
N PHE A 352 -5.03 -14.12 10.04
CA PHE A 352 -3.70 -14.08 9.47
C PHE A 352 -3.74 -14.37 7.96
N THR A 353 -4.44 -15.42 7.55
CA THR A 353 -4.58 -15.79 6.13
C THR A 353 -5.32 -14.71 5.33
N ALA A 354 -6.38 -14.12 5.87
CA ALA A 354 -7.10 -13.01 5.22
C ALA A 354 -6.18 -11.80 5.01
N GLY A 355 -5.37 -11.48 6.01
CA GLY A 355 -4.35 -10.44 5.92
C GLY A 355 -3.26 -10.74 4.90
N PHE A 356 -2.71 -11.95 4.92
CA PHE A 356 -1.64 -12.38 4.03
C PHE A 356 -2.13 -12.51 2.57
N ALA A 357 -3.34 -13.02 2.34
CA ALA A 357 -3.93 -13.22 1.02
C ALA A 357 -4.63 -11.97 0.46
N SER A 358 -4.60 -10.84 1.18
CA SER A 358 -5.25 -9.59 0.78
C SER A 358 -4.85 -9.13 -0.63
N GLU A 359 -3.61 -9.38 -1.07
CA GLU A 359 -3.15 -9.08 -2.44
C GLU A 359 -4.01 -9.80 -3.47
N THR A 360 -4.16 -11.11 -3.29
CA THR A 360 -4.85 -12.00 -4.24
C THR A 360 -6.32 -11.63 -4.30
N ILE A 361 -6.93 -11.36 -3.14
CA ILE A 361 -8.34 -10.94 -3.04
C ILE A 361 -8.54 -9.60 -3.76
N LEU A 362 -7.68 -8.60 -3.53
CA LEU A 362 -7.81 -7.31 -4.20
C LEU A 362 -7.55 -7.39 -5.70
N LEU A 363 -6.61 -8.21 -6.17
CA LEU A 363 -6.42 -8.45 -7.59
C LEU A 363 -7.66 -9.09 -8.22
N MET A 364 -8.30 -10.02 -7.52
CA MET A 364 -9.57 -10.61 -7.95
C MET A 364 -10.68 -9.56 -8.02
N VAL A 365 -10.85 -8.74 -6.97
CA VAL A 365 -11.83 -7.64 -6.95
C VAL A 365 -11.56 -6.65 -8.07
N ARG A 366 -10.30 -6.26 -8.29
CA ARG A 366 -9.90 -5.38 -9.41
C ARG A 366 -10.24 -6.00 -10.75
N SER A 367 -9.99 -7.29 -10.94
CA SER A 367 -10.31 -8.01 -12.18
C SER A 367 -11.81 -8.03 -12.46
N VAL A 368 -12.63 -8.16 -11.41
CA VAL A 368 -14.11 -8.14 -11.50
C VAL A 368 -14.60 -6.71 -11.73
N ALA A 369 -14.06 -5.73 -10.99
CA ALA A 369 -14.38 -4.32 -11.16
C ALA A 369 -14.04 -3.85 -12.58
N ASN A 370 -12.90 -4.23 -13.14
CA ASN A 370 -12.53 -3.92 -14.52
C ASN A 370 -13.46 -4.57 -15.56
N LYS A 371 -14.11 -5.69 -15.22
CA LYS A 371 -15.14 -6.32 -16.07
C LYS A 371 -16.51 -5.64 -15.95
N ILE A 372 -16.82 -5.04 -14.79
CA ILE A 372 -18.12 -4.42 -14.50
C ILE A 372 -18.14 -2.94 -14.87
N THR A 373 -17.03 -2.25 -14.63
CA THR A 373 -16.81 -0.93 -15.22
C THR A 373 -16.76 -1.20 -16.71
N PRO A 374 -17.70 -0.67 -17.52
CA PRO A 374 -17.57 -0.80 -18.96
C PRO A 374 -16.17 -0.29 -19.27
N GLU A 375 -15.33 -1.13 -19.87
CA GLU A 375 -14.11 -0.66 -20.48
C GLU A 375 -14.55 0.56 -21.29
N THR A 376 -14.16 1.76 -20.88
CA THR A 376 -13.97 2.83 -21.85
C THR A 376 -12.93 2.21 -22.77
N ASN A 377 -13.39 1.51 -23.80
CA ASN A 377 -12.60 0.63 -24.63
C ASN A 377 -11.35 1.39 -25.05
N THR A 378 -10.27 1.15 -24.31
CA THR A 378 -8.89 1.37 -24.70
C THR A 378 -8.42 0.12 -25.44
N VAL A 379 -9.34 -0.61 -26.10
CA VAL A 379 -9.02 -1.11 -27.43
C VAL A 379 -8.47 0.12 -28.15
N PRO A 380 -7.17 0.15 -28.51
CA PRO A 380 -6.60 1.31 -29.18
C PRO A 380 -7.52 1.67 -30.32
N GLN A 381 -8.13 2.85 -30.20
CA GLN A 381 -9.06 3.30 -31.20
C GLN A 381 -8.21 3.69 -32.39
N TYR A 382 -8.38 2.96 -33.47
CA TYR A 382 -7.63 3.18 -34.69
C TYR A 382 -8.50 3.90 -35.71
N GLY A 383 -7.93 4.88 -36.38
CA GLY A 383 -8.44 5.46 -37.61
C GLY A 383 -7.53 5.12 -38.79
N GLY A 384 -7.75 5.82 -39.89
CA GLY A 384 -6.86 5.82 -41.05
C GLY A 384 -6.37 7.21 -41.37
N ILE A 385 -5.26 7.31 -42.09
CA ILE A 385 -4.83 8.54 -42.75
C ILE A 385 -4.81 8.25 -44.24
N ALA A 386 -5.43 9.10 -45.05
CA ALA A 386 -5.37 9.00 -46.50
C ALA A 386 -5.03 10.35 -47.12
N GLY A 387 -4.31 10.34 -48.23
CA GLY A 387 -3.86 11.59 -48.83
C GLY A 387 -3.21 11.41 -50.19
N ILE A 388 -2.98 12.54 -50.86
CA ILE A 388 -2.29 12.60 -52.14
C ILE A 388 -0.98 13.36 -51.95
N ILE A 389 0.10 12.82 -52.49
CA ILE A 389 1.40 13.51 -52.57
C ILE A 389 1.43 14.31 -53.88
N LYS A 390 1.57 15.63 -53.76
CA LYS A 390 1.72 16.55 -54.89
C LYS A 390 3.18 16.97 -55.02
N PHE A 391 3.65 17.08 -56.25
CA PHE A 391 5.00 17.56 -56.55
C PHE A 391 4.90 18.93 -57.20
N GLU A 392 5.58 19.91 -56.61
CA GLU A 392 5.79 21.23 -57.23
C GLU A 392 7.19 21.23 -57.83
N ILE A 393 7.24 21.07 -59.15
CA ILE A 393 8.46 21.03 -59.96
C ILE A 393 8.34 22.15 -60.98
N GLU A 394 9.34 23.02 -61.04
CA GLU A 394 9.32 24.19 -61.93
C GLU A 394 9.86 23.86 -63.33
N ASN A 395 10.77 22.89 -63.45
CA ASN A 395 11.40 22.49 -64.72
C ASN A 395 10.77 21.23 -65.33
N GLU A 396 10.54 21.23 -66.65
CA GLU A 396 9.99 20.05 -67.34
C GLU A 396 10.97 18.86 -67.40
N GLU A 397 12.28 19.10 -67.47
CA GLU A 397 13.28 18.02 -67.50
C GLU A 397 13.31 17.22 -66.18
N ASP A 398 13.18 17.92 -65.04
CA ASP A 398 13.12 17.31 -63.72
C ASP A 398 11.81 16.52 -63.50
N ARG A 399 10.74 16.90 -64.22
CA ARG A 399 9.44 16.24 -64.14
C ARG A 399 9.51 14.77 -64.52
N GLN A 400 10.28 14.44 -65.55
CA GLN A 400 10.41 13.06 -66.04
C GLN A 400 11.26 12.19 -65.10
N LYS A 401 12.25 12.79 -64.44
CA LYS A 401 13.04 12.13 -63.39
C LYS A 401 12.18 11.81 -62.16
N VAL A 402 11.41 12.80 -61.68
CA VAL A 402 10.51 12.61 -60.54
C VAL A 402 9.42 11.57 -60.85
N GLU A 403 8.98 11.46 -62.10
CA GLU A 403 7.99 10.46 -62.50
C GLU A 403 8.47 9.01 -62.34
N ASN A 404 9.77 8.75 -62.54
CA ASN A 404 10.37 7.46 -62.22
C ASN A 404 10.51 7.24 -60.71
N ASP A 405 10.87 8.30 -59.96
CA ASP A 405 11.07 8.23 -58.51
C ASP A 405 9.75 8.10 -57.73
N ARG A 406 8.62 8.55 -58.30
CA ARG A 406 7.27 8.39 -57.74
C ARG A 406 6.91 6.94 -57.45
N LYS A 407 7.44 5.99 -58.25
CA LYS A 407 7.15 4.56 -58.11
C LYS A 407 7.82 3.91 -56.90
N LYS A 408 8.61 4.68 -56.14
CA LYS A 408 9.44 4.18 -55.04
C LYS A 408 9.30 5.05 -53.79
N MET A 409 8.11 5.53 -53.48
CA MET A 409 7.88 6.29 -52.23
C MET A 409 7.09 5.48 -51.21
N GLU A 410 7.46 5.67 -49.96
CA GLU A 410 6.76 5.13 -48.81
C GLU A 410 6.43 6.24 -47.80
N VAL A 411 5.26 6.11 -47.19
CA VAL A 411 4.80 6.98 -46.10
C VAL A 411 4.79 6.17 -44.81
N LEU A 412 5.41 6.69 -43.76
CA LEU A 412 5.59 6.02 -42.48
C LEU A 412 5.09 6.90 -41.34
N LEU A 413 4.49 6.29 -40.33
CA LEU A 413 4.29 6.94 -39.04
C LEU A 413 5.61 6.97 -38.27
N THR A 414 6.15 8.16 -37.99
CA THR A 414 7.51 8.34 -37.42
C THR A 414 7.67 7.63 -36.07
N GLU A 415 6.60 7.59 -35.28
CA GLU A 415 6.60 6.99 -33.93
C GLU A 415 6.41 5.46 -33.95
N LEU A 416 5.81 4.92 -35.02
CA LEU A 416 5.45 3.49 -35.14
C LEU A 416 5.68 2.97 -36.57
N PRO A 417 6.92 3.02 -37.10
CA PRO A 417 7.22 2.70 -38.49
C PRO A 417 6.88 1.23 -38.85
N HIS A 418 6.92 0.32 -37.87
CA HIS A 418 6.62 -1.10 -38.08
C HIS A 418 5.11 -1.41 -38.16
N LEU A 419 4.24 -0.53 -37.65
CA LEU A 419 2.80 -0.79 -37.53
C LEU A 419 1.97 -0.07 -38.59
N ALA A 420 2.42 1.11 -39.03
CA ALA A 420 1.70 1.92 -40.01
C ALA A 420 2.68 2.48 -41.04
N HIS A 421 2.86 1.73 -42.13
CA HIS A 421 3.55 2.17 -43.34
C HIS A 421 2.69 1.85 -44.57
N ALA A 422 2.79 2.68 -45.60
CA ALA A 422 2.08 2.49 -46.85
C ALA A 422 3.01 2.82 -48.02
N ILE A 423 2.99 1.94 -49.03
CA ILE A 423 3.61 2.20 -50.32
C ILE A 423 2.65 3.09 -51.12
N VAL A 424 3.19 4.15 -51.71
CA VAL A 424 2.43 5.10 -52.52
C VAL A 424 2.08 4.45 -53.86
N ASP A 425 0.84 4.60 -54.33
CA ASP A 425 0.42 4.05 -55.63
C ASP A 425 0.88 4.92 -56.82
N GLU A 426 0.58 4.47 -58.05
CA GLU A 426 0.94 5.20 -59.28
C GLU A 426 0.27 6.58 -59.39
N GLN A 427 -0.82 6.82 -58.65
CA GLN A 427 -1.55 8.08 -58.60
C GLN A 427 -1.06 9.00 -57.46
N CYS A 428 0.02 8.63 -56.78
CA CYS A 428 0.54 9.30 -55.60
C CYS A 428 -0.41 9.30 -54.39
N LEU A 429 -1.38 8.37 -54.36
CA LEU A 429 -2.28 8.17 -53.24
C LEU A 429 -1.61 7.25 -52.20
N TYR A 430 -1.80 7.57 -50.93
CA TYR A 430 -1.37 6.72 -49.82
C TYR A 430 -2.50 6.56 -48.81
N THR A 431 -2.55 5.39 -48.17
CA THR A 431 -3.49 5.10 -47.07
C THR A 431 -2.77 4.35 -45.95
N LEU A 432 -2.63 4.98 -44.79
CA LEU A 432 -2.18 4.35 -43.56
C LEU A 432 -3.40 3.87 -42.77
N THR A 433 -3.52 2.55 -42.60
CA THR A 433 -4.55 1.95 -41.75
C THR A 433 -4.01 1.71 -40.35
N ASN A 434 -4.90 1.53 -39.37
CA ASN A 434 -4.54 1.20 -37.98
C ASN A 434 -3.70 2.28 -37.28
N VAL A 435 -4.00 3.55 -37.54
CA VAL A 435 -3.31 4.68 -36.91
C VAL A 435 -4.05 5.03 -35.61
N PRO A 436 -3.40 5.07 -34.45
CA PRO A 436 -4.07 5.41 -33.19
C PRO A 436 -4.77 6.79 -33.27
N VAL A 437 -5.86 6.99 -32.53
CA VAL A 437 -6.44 8.33 -32.35
C VAL A 437 -5.43 9.24 -31.66
N GLY A 438 -5.21 10.44 -32.19
CA GLY A 438 -4.19 11.37 -31.68
C GLY A 438 -3.54 12.23 -32.76
N GLU A 439 -2.55 13.02 -32.35
CA GLU A 439 -1.65 13.75 -33.25
C GLU A 439 -0.42 12.89 -33.53
N HIS A 440 -0.10 12.73 -34.81
CA HIS A 440 0.99 11.88 -35.27
C HIS A 440 1.86 12.59 -36.28
N SER A 441 3.16 12.31 -36.26
CA SER A 441 4.08 12.74 -37.31
C SER A 441 4.18 11.69 -38.42
N ILE A 442 3.81 12.08 -39.64
CA ILE A 442 4.02 11.28 -40.85
C ILE A 442 5.31 11.71 -41.54
N SER A 443 6.06 10.73 -42.02
CA SER A 443 7.31 10.93 -42.75
C SER A 443 7.23 10.26 -44.11
N ILE A 444 7.76 10.92 -45.14
CA ILE A 444 7.88 10.37 -46.49
C ILE A 444 9.35 10.02 -46.72
N LYS A 445 9.63 8.85 -47.28
CA LYS A 445 10.97 8.51 -47.78
C LYS A 445 10.89 7.71 -49.08
N PHE A 446 12.04 7.51 -49.72
CA PHE A 446 12.13 6.59 -50.86
C PHE A 446 12.35 5.17 -50.35
N VAL A 447 11.75 4.18 -51.01
CA VAL A 447 11.88 2.75 -50.65
C VAL A 447 13.34 2.29 -50.62
N ASP A 448 14.16 2.83 -51.52
CA ASP A 448 15.58 2.49 -51.65
C ASP A 448 16.50 3.39 -50.77
N SER A 449 15.94 4.28 -49.95
CA SER A 449 16.70 5.24 -49.15
C SER A 449 16.14 5.41 -47.74
N GLU A 450 17.00 5.34 -46.73
CA GLU A 450 16.60 5.67 -45.35
C GLU A 450 16.35 7.17 -45.15
N LYS A 451 16.61 8.00 -46.16
CA LYS A 451 16.60 9.45 -46.05
C LYS A 451 15.16 10.00 -46.13
N ILE A 452 14.75 10.70 -45.07
CA ILE A 452 13.47 11.38 -44.99
C ILE A 452 13.52 12.70 -45.79
N ILE A 453 13.14 12.67 -47.07
CA ILE A 453 11.92 13.35 -47.53
C ILE A 453 11.47 14.64 -46.84
N LYS A 454 10.31 14.46 -46.20
CA LYS A 454 9.51 15.48 -45.56
C LYS A 454 8.83 14.87 -44.35
N LYS A 455 8.61 15.69 -43.31
CA LYS A 455 7.79 15.35 -42.15
C LYS A 455 6.61 16.31 -42.07
N ASP A 456 5.46 15.80 -41.68
CA ASP A 456 4.26 16.59 -41.44
C ASP A 456 3.48 16.02 -40.24
N ILE A 457 2.54 16.80 -39.72
CA ILE A 457 1.69 16.42 -38.58
C ILE A 457 0.25 16.25 -39.06
N VAL A 458 -0.40 15.20 -38.58
CA VAL A 458 -1.79 14.87 -38.87
C VAL A 458 -2.50 14.44 -37.60
N LYS A 459 -3.77 14.83 -37.46
CA LYS A 459 -4.60 14.52 -36.30
C LYS A 459 -5.74 13.59 -36.70
N VAL A 460 -5.79 12.42 -36.08
CA VAL A 460 -6.92 11.48 -36.16
C VAL A 460 -7.85 11.77 -35.00
N THR A 461 -9.05 12.28 -35.28
CA THR A 461 -9.94 12.84 -34.25
C THR A 461 -10.74 11.81 -33.47
N HIS A 462 -11.06 10.67 -34.06
CA HIS A 462 -11.82 9.58 -33.44
C HIS A 462 -11.59 8.24 -34.13
N ALA A 463 -12.00 7.14 -33.49
CA ALA A 463 -11.93 5.79 -34.05
C ALA A 463 -12.62 5.71 -35.42
N GLN A 464 -12.08 4.92 -36.33
CA GLN A 464 -12.59 4.70 -37.69
C GLN A 464 -12.64 5.96 -38.58
N ALA A 465 -12.24 7.12 -38.07
CA ALA A 465 -12.11 8.32 -38.88
C ALA A 465 -10.95 8.18 -39.86
N ILE A 466 -11.14 8.67 -41.09
CA ILE A 466 -10.07 8.81 -42.07
C ILE A 466 -9.64 10.27 -42.08
N ALA A 467 -8.47 10.56 -41.52
CA ALA A 467 -7.87 11.88 -41.60
C ALA A 467 -7.32 12.11 -43.02
N LYS A 468 -7.79 13.17 -43.69
CA LYS A 468 -7.32 13.53 -45.02
C LYS A 468 -6.13 14.48 -44.95
N LYS A 469 -4.97 14.08 -45.47
CA LYS A 469 -3.76 14.91 -45.45
C LYS A 469 -3.03 14.89 -46.80
N ASN A 470 -3.16 15.96 -47.57
CA ASN A 470 -2.37 16.12 -48.79
C ASN A 470 -1.00 16.70 -48.45
N ILE A 471 0.05 16.18 -49.08
CA ILE A 471 1.42 16.60 -48.82
C ILE A 471 2.00 17.13 -50.12
N THR A 472 2.48 18.37 -50.11
CA THR A 472 3.19 18.95 -51.26
C THR A 472 4.68 18.83 -51.02
N ILE A 473 5.41 18.18 -51.92
CA ILE A 473 6.87 18.10 -51.92
C ILE A 473 7.39 19.09 -52.96
N THR A 474 8.25 19.98 -52.50
CA THR A 474 8.92 20.97 -53.34
C THR A 474 10.23 20.42 -53.89
N GLN A 475 10.67 20.91 -55.06
CA GLN A 475 11.96 20.53 -55.65
C GLN A 475 13.14 20.67 -54.68
N LYS A 476 13.16 21.74 -53.88
CA LYS A 476 14.18 21.97 -52.85
C LYS A 476 14.23 20.88 -51.77
N GLU A 477 13.09 20.29 -51.39
CA GLU A 477 13.04 19.19 -50.43
C GLU A 477 13.58 17.88 -51.03
N MET A 478 13.41 17.69 -52.35
CA MET A 478 14.00 16.55 -53.07
C MET A 478 15.52 16.72 -53.23
N GLU A 479 15.99 17.93 -53.51
CA GLU A 479 17.41 18.25 -53.75
C GLU A 479 18.22 18.50 -52.48
N GLY A 480 17.59 18.99 -51.41
CA GLY A 480 18.17 19.38 -50.12
C GLY A 480 18.80 18.24 -49.30
N THR A 481 19.16 17.16 -49.98
CA THR A 481 19.64 15.91 -49.45
C THR A 481 21.10 15.60 -49.80
N GLN A 482 21.76 16.44 -50.59
CA GLN A 482 23.21 16.39 -50.76
C GLN A 482 23.86 17.55 -50.00
N ALA A 483 23.80 17.53 -48.66
CA ALA A 483 24.74 18.33 -47.89
C ALA A 483 26.11 17.67 -48.04
N GLN A 484 27.02 18.33 -48.78
CA GLN A 484 28.44 17.98 -48.82
C GLN A 484 28.98 17.82 -47.38
N PRO A 485 29.84 16.83 -47.10
CA PRO A 485 30.61 16.83 -45.88
C PRO A 485 31.42 18.13 -45.86
N GLN A 486 31.16 19.00 -44.89
CA GLN A 486 32.08 20.09 -44.59
C GLN A 486 33.38 19.44 -44.10
N ASP A 487 34.38 19.44 -44.98
CA ASP A 487 35.78 19.27 -44.60
C ASP A 487 36.11 20.36 -43.57
N THR A 488 36.15 19.99 -42.30
CA THR A 488 36.81 20.75 -41.26
C THR A 488 38.32 20.58 -41.43
N ALA A 489 38.92 21.50 -42.19
CA ALA A 489 40.36 21.72 -42.19
C ALA A 489 40.64 23.17 -41.75
N SER A 490 41.16 23.31 -40.52
CA SER A 490 42.18 24.28 -40.03
C SER A 490 41.98 24.59 -38.55
#